data_AF-A0A0J6IEZ3-F1
#
_entry.id   AF-A0A0J6IEZ3-F1
#
_cell.length_a   1.000
_cell.length_b   1.000
_cell.length_c   1.000
_cell.angle_alpha   90.00
_cell.angle_beta   90.00
_cell.angle_gamma   90.00
#
_symmetry.space_group_name_H-M   'P 1'
#
loop_
_entity.id
_entity.type
_entity.pdbx_description
1 polymer ?
#
loop_
_entity_poly.entity_id
_entity_poly.type
_entity_poly.pdbx_seq_one_letter_code
_entity_poly.pdbx_strand_id
1 'polypeptide(L)'
;MMALCPNVWYRHWHELGFDFACPIHFNGEDLQGHEKGGEGCNEVQAFWRAVEGIVSRDGRTPHNLYDEAVALFSELREIGLKNMMGKDRMGFEAQTQWVEKFGSQKPE
;
A
#
# COMPACT_ATOMS: atom_id res chain seq x y z
N MET A 1 5.53 -4.75 2.15
CA MET A 1 4.98 -6.07 2.51
C MET A 1 5.37 -7.05 1.39
N MET A 2 6.23 -8.03 1.64
CA MET A 2 6.37 -9.16 0.71
C MET A 2 5.13 -10.02 0.92
N ALA A 3 4.33 -10.25 -0.12
CA ALA A 3 3.39 -11.36 -0.11
C ALA A 3 4.22 -12.65 -0.10
N LEU A 4 4.63 -13.10 1.09
CA LEU A 4 5.17 -14.44 1.24
C LEU A 4 4.04 -15.38 0.81
N CYS A 5 4.25 -16.06 -0.32
CA CYS A 5 3.28 -16.99 -0.86
C CYS A 5 2.97 -18.02 0.25
N PRO A 6 1.72 -18.12 0.73
CA PRO A 6 1.36 -18.89 1.94
C PRO A 6 1.83 -20.35 1.89
N ASN A 7 1.95 -20.89 0.68
CA ASN A 7 2.40 -22.26 0.44
C ASN A 7 3.90 -22.49 0.56
N VAL A 8 4.75 -21.45 0.48
CA VAL A 8 6.21 -21.62 0.55
C VAL A 8 6.59 -22.11 1.95
N TRP A 9 6.06 -21.46 2.99
CA TRP A 9 6.36 -21.85 4.37
C TRP A 9 5.91 -23.28 4.69
N TYR A 10 4.70 -23.65 4.27
CA TYR A 10 4.17 -25.00 4.46
C TYR A 10 5.01 -26.07 3.75
N ARG A 11 5.44 -25.81 2.50
CA ARG A 11 6.23 -26.77 1.70
C ARG A 11 7.64 -26.97 2.26
N HIS A 12 8.25 -25.92 2.79
CA HIS A 12 9.62 -25.94 3.31
C HIS A 12 9.69 -26.18 4.82
N TRP A 13 8.56 -26.48 5.49
CA TRP A 13 8.52 -26.70 6.94
C TRP A 13 9.53 -27.76 7.43
N HIS A 14 9.68 -28.84 6.66
CA HIS A 14 10.61 -29.92 6.96
C HIS A 14 12.09 -29.48 6.96
N GLU A 15 12.43 -28.39 6.27
CA GLU A 15 13.79 -27.84 6.22
C GLU A 15 14.15 -27.06 7.49
N LEU A 16 13.16 -26.69 8.31
CA LEU A 16 13.36 -25.92 9.54
C LEU A 16 13.76 -26.79 10.74
N GLY A 17 13.79 -28.12 10.59
CA GLY A 17 14.27 -29.05 11.63
C GLY A 17 13.31 -29.28 12.79
N PHE A 18 12.02 -28.92 12.65
CA PHE A 18 10.99 -29.23 13.64
C PHE A 18 10.51 -30.68 13.54
N ASP A 19 10.26 -31.30 14.69
CA ASP A 19 9.80 -32.69 14.83
C ASP A 19 8.27 -32.84 14.84
N PHE A 20 7.55 -31.73 14.70
CA PHE A 20 6.09 -31.68 14.63
C PHE A 20 5.62 -31.15 13.27
N ALA A 21 4.36 -31.43 12.93
CA ALA A 21 3.74 -30.96 11.70
C ALA A 21 3.61 -29.43 11.68
N CYS A 22 3.69 -28.81 10.49
CA CYS A 22 3.51 -27.36 10.35
C CYS A 22 2.19 -26.93 10.97
N PRO A 23 2.15 -26.00 11.93
CA PRO A 23 0.91 -25.57 12.57
C PRO A 23 0.08 -24.63 11.67
N ILE A 24 0.66 -24.17 10.56
CA ILE A 24 0.05 -23.23 9.62
C ILE A 24 -0.39 -24.02 8.39
N HIS A 25 -1.70 -24.15 8.21
CA HIS A 25 -2.31 -24.77 7.05
C HIS A 25 -3.29 -23.79 6.39
N PHE A 26 -3.25 -23.73 5.07
CA PHE A 26 -4.18 -22.96 4.27
C PHE A 26 -5.04 -23.93 3.47
N ASN A 27 -6.35 -23.76 3.53
CA ASN A 27 -7.26 -24.49 2.65
C ASN A 27 -7.28 -23.83 1.25
N GLY A 28 -8.01 -24.41 0.30
CA GLY A 28 -8.09 -23.88 -1.06
C GLY A 28 -8.70 -22.46 -1.14
N GLU A 29 -9.65 -22.14 -0.28
CA GLU A 29 -10.26 -20.80 -0.19
C GLU A 29 -9.27 -19.78 0.36
N ASP A 30 -8.50 -20.13 1.40
CA ASP A 30 -7.46 -19.27 1.96
C ASP A 30 -6.40 -18.93 0.92
N LEU A 31 -5.95 -19.94 0.15
CA LEU A 31 -4.97 -19.75 -0.92
C LEU A 31 -5.49 -18.84 -2.03
N GLN A 32 -6.74 -19.05 -2.46
CA GLN A 32 -7.37 -18.19 -3.46
C GLN A 32 -7.55 -16.76 -2.93
N GLY A 33 -7.93 -16.60 -1.67
CA GLY A 33 -8.05 -15.31 -1.00
C GLY A 33 -6.72 -14.55 -0.96
N HIS A 34 -5.63 -15.26 -0.67
CA HIS A 34 -4.28 -14.68 -0.69
C HIS A 34 -3.82 -14.28 -2.09
N GLU A 35 -4.10 -15.09 -3.11
CA GLU A 35 -3.78 -14.75 -4.50
C GLU A 35 -4.51 -13.47 -4.93
N LYS A 36 -5.83 -13.44 -4.75
CA LYS A 36 -6.67 -12.26 -5.03
C LYS A 36 -6.24 -11.03 -4.23
N GLY A 37 -5.95 -11.19 -2.94
CA GLY A 37 -5.50 -10.09 -2.08
C GLY A 37 -4.10 -9.58 -2.42
N GLY A 38 -3.28 -10.41 -3.08
CA GLY A 38 -1.96 -10.04 -3.57
C GLY A 38 -1.96 -9.36 -4.94
N GLU A 39 -3.08 -9.38 -5.67
CA GLU A 39 -3.22 -8.69 -6.95
C GLU A 39 -2.95 -7.18 -6.77
N GLY A 40 -2.14 -6.60 -7.65
CA GLY A 40 -1.77 -5.18 -7.55
C GLY A 40 -0.63 -4.86 -6.56
N CYS A 41 -0.19 -5.83 -5.73
CA CYS A 41 0.86 -5.55 -4.74
C CYS A 41 2.20 -5.14 -5.38
N ASN A 42 2.56 -5.71 -6.53
CA ASN A 42 3.81 -5.38 -7.21
C ASN A 42 3.77 -3.95 -7.79
N GLU A 43 2.62 -3.56 -8.33
CA GLU A 43 2.34 -2.25 -8.88
C GLU A 43 2.37 -1.18 -7.78
N VAL A 44 1.71 -1.45 -6.64
CA VAL A 44 1.75 -0.57 -5.46
C VAL A 44 3.18 -0.43 -4.92
N GLN A 45 3.96 -1.51 -4.89
CA GLN A 45 5.36 -1.46 -4.48
C GLN A 45 6.22 -0.67 -5.47
N ALA A 46 6.00 -0.83 -6.78
CA ALA A 46 6.70 -0.07 -7.81
C ALA A 46 6.38 1.43 -7.70
N PHE A 47 5.12 1.78 -7.44
CA PHE A 47 4.70 3.15 -7.18
C PHE A 47 5.45 3.75 -5.98
N TRP A 48 5.45 3.07 -4.82
CA TRP A 48 6.14 3.59 -3.62
C TRP A 48 7.66 3.72 -3.80
N ARG A 49 8.28 2.83 -4.59
CA ARG A 49 9.68 2.98 -4.98
C ARG A 49 9.91 4.19 -5.88
N ALA A 50 9.00 4.47 -6.81
CA ALA A 50 9.11 5.60 -7.73
C ALA A 50 9.03 6.95 -7.00
N VAL A 51 8.32 7.02 -5.87
CA VAL A 51 8.14 8.26 -5.09
C VAL A 51 9.06 8.35 -3.86
N GLU A 52 10.00 7.41 -3.65
CA GLU A 52 10.88 7.35 -2.47
C GLU A 52 11.73 8.63 -2.29
N GLY A 53 11.99 9.35 -3.38
CA GLY A 53 12.69 10.64 -3.36
C GLY A 53 11.88 11.80 -2.75
N ILE A 54 10.56 11.66 -2.64
CA ILE A 54 9.63 12.69 -2.11
C ILE A 54 9.00 12.21 -0.79
N VAL A 55 8.63 10.92 -0.73
CA VAL A 55 8.01 10.28 0.43
C VAL A 55 8.83 9.06 0.79
N SER A 56 9.45 9.07 1.97
CA SER A 56 10.24 7.95 2.47
C SER A 56 9.38 6.71 2.69
N ARG A 57 10.04 5.55 2.78
CA ARG A 57 9.38 4.25 3.01
C ARG A 57 8.54 4.19 4.29
N ASP A 58 8.83 5.00 5.31
CA ASP A 58 8.04 5.12 6.54
C ASP A 58 6.89 6.16 6.43
N GLY A 59 6.64 6.69 5.23
CA GLY A 59 5.53 7.59 4.94
C GLY A 59 5.78 9.04 5.37
N ARG A 60 7.05 9.48 5.40
CA ARG A 60 7.42 10.84 5.81
C ARG A 60 8.01 11.61 4.64
N THR A 61 7.82 12.92 4.66
CA THR A 61 8.45 13.84 3.71
C THR A 61 9.29 14.83 4.49
N PRO A 62 10.56 15.04 4.12
CA PRO A 62 11.40 16.07 4.74
C PRO A 62 10.84 17.46 4.40
N HIS A 63 11.01 18.42 5.31
CA HIS A 63 10.36 19.72 5.19
C HIS A 63 10.65 20.46 3.86
N ASN A 64 11.85 20.32 3.31
CA ASN A 64 12.24 20.93 2.05
C ASN A 64 11.54 20.35 0.81
N LEU A 65 10.89 19.18 0.92
CA LEU A 65 10.12 18.55 -0.14
C LEU A 65 8.61 18.58 0.14
N TYR A 66 8.18 19.35 1.14
CA TYR A 66 6.78 19.42 1.55
C TYR A 66 5.85 19.80 0.39
N ASP A 67 6.20 20.85 -0.35
CA ASP A 67 5.39 21.33 -1.48
C ASP A 67 5.31 20.30 -2.62
N GLU A 68 6.41 19.60 -2.88
CA GLU A 68 6.46 18.51 -3.88
C GLU A 68 5.56 17.34 -3.46
N ALA A 69 5.56 16.97 -2.18
CA ALA A 69 4.67 15.94 -1.66
C ALA A 69 3.20 16.36 -1.72
N VAL A 70 2.88 17.61 -1.37
CA VAL A 70 1.52 18.15 -1.48
C VAL A 70 1.06 18.12 -2.94
N ALA A 71 1.92 18.50 -3.90
CA ALA A 71 1.60 18.44 -5.32
C ALA A 71 1.33 17.00 -5.79
N LEU A 72 2.21 16.05 -5.44
CA LEU A 72 2.03 14.62 -5.74
C LEU A 72 0.69 14.08 -5.20
N PHE A 73 0.40 14.32 -3.92
CA PHE A 73 -0.84 13.82 -3.32
C PHE A 73 -2.10 14.54 -3.82
N SER A 74 -1.98 15.79 -4.28
CA SER A 74 -3.06 16.51 -4.96
C SER A 74 -3.43 15.84 -6.28
N GLU A 75 -2.45 15.50 -7.11
CA GLU A 75 -2.66 14.81 -8.39
C GLU A 75 -3.28 13.43 -8.17
N LEU A 76 -2.75 12.66 -7.20
CA LEU A 76 -3.31 11.35 -6.84
C LEU A 76 -4.73 11.43 -6.32
N ARG A 77 -5.06 12.46 -5.52
CA ARG A 77 -6.44 12.74 -5.09
C ARG A 77 -7.34 13.01 -6.29
N GLU A 78 -6.92 13.85 -7.22
CA GLU A 78 -7.70 14.17 -8.41
C GLU A 78 -7.97 12.94 -9.27
N ILE A 79 -6.93 12.14 -9.55
CA ILE A 79 -7.03 10.89 -10.32
C ILE A 79 -7.95 9.90 -9.58
N GLY A 80 -7.76 9.72 -8.27
CA GLY A 80 -8.57 8.80 -7.47
C GLY A 80 -10.05 9.19 -7.46
N LEU A 81 -10.36 10.47 -7.21
CA LEU A 81 -11.75 10.96 -7.22
C LEU A 81 -12.42 10.78 -8.59
N LYS A 82 -11.70 10.97 -9.70
CA LYS A 82 -12.23 10.75 -11.06
C LYS A 82 -12.58 9.29 -11.34
N ASN A 83 -11.81 8.34 -10.79
CA ASN A 83 -11.93 6.92 -11.12
C ASN A 83 -12.78 6.11 -10.12
N MET A 84 -12.98 6.61 -8.89
CA MET A 84 -13.78 5.92 -7.87
C MET A 84 -15.25 6.36 -7.88
N MET A 85 -16.14 5.48 -7.42
CA MET A 85 -17.57 5.75 -7.28
C MET A 85 -18.12 5.29 -5.92
N GLY A 86 -19.34 5.74 -5.59
CA GLY A 86 -20.08 5.24 -4.43
C GLY A 86 -19.35 5.42 -3.10
N LYS A 87 -19.38 4.38 -2.25
CA LYS A 87 -18.79 4.39 -0.91
C LYS A 87 -17.27 4.54 -0.95
N ASP A 88 -16.60 3.94 -1.93
CA ASP A 88 -15.15 3.99 -2.05
C ASP A 88 -14.69 5.42 -2.36
N ARG A 89 -15.40 6.10 -3.27
CA ARG A 89 -15.16 7.53 -3.53
C ARG A 89 -15.34 8.38 -2.28
N MET A 90 -16.46 8.21 -1.56
CA MET A 90 -16.72 9.00 -0.35
C MET A 90 -15.66 8.77 0.73
N GLY A 91 -15.24 7.52 0.92
CA GLY A 91 -14.18 7.16 1.87
C GLY A 91 -12.83 7.76 1.46
N PHE A 92 -12.47 7.65 0.18
CA PHE A 92 -11.24 8.20 -0.36
C PHE A 92 -11.21 9.74 -0.26
N GLU A 93 -12.33 10.39 -0.58
CA GLU A 93 -12.48 11.85 -0.47
C GLU A 93 -12.25 12.33 0.96
N ALA A 94 -12.87 11.68 1.95
CA ALA A 94 -12.69 12.00 3.36
C ALA A 94 -11.25 11.79 3.84
N GLN A 95 -10.60 10.69 3.41
CA GLN A 95 -9.22 10.38 3.79
C GLN A 95 -8.19 11.31 3.17
N THR A 96 -8.49 11.94 2.03
CA THR A 96 -7.53 12.78 1.28
C THR A 96 -7.87 14.28 1.32
N GLN A 97 -8.93 14.69 2.04
CA GLN A 97 -9.36 16.09 2.13
C GLN A 97 -8.31 17.02 2.76
N TRP A 98 -7.38 16.46 3.54
CA TRP A 98 -6.31 17.24 4.18
C TRP A 98 -5.49 18.05 3.16
N VAL A 99 -5.32 17.55 1.93
CA VAL A 99 -4.56 18.21 0.87
C VAL A 99 -5.10 19.62 0.58
N GLU A 100 -6.42 19.80 0.62
CA GLU A 100 -7.07 21.10 0.37
C GLU A 100 -6.79 22.11 1.47
N LYS A 101 -6.67 21.63 2.72
CA LYS A 101 -6.42 22.48 3.89
C LYS A 101 -4.98 22.97 3.94
N PHE A 102 -4.04 22.17 3.46
CA PHE A 102 -2.61 22.44 3.59
C PHE A 102 -1.96 22.95 2.30
N GLY A 103 -2.52 22.66 1.12
CA GLY A 103 -2.01 23.19 -0.16
C GLY A 103 -2.21 24.69 -0.37
N SER A 104 -2.95 25.36 0.52
CA SER A 104 -3.20 26.81 0.48
C SER A 104 -2.35 27.61 1.48
N GLN A 105 -1.53 26.95 2.31
CA GLN A 105 -0.66 27.64 3.27
C GLN A 105 0.75 27.77 2.67
N LYS A 106 0.94 28.80 1.83
CA LYS A 106 2.28 29.29 1.48
C LYS A 106 2.81 30.09 2.67
N PRO A 107 3.90 29.69 3.35
CA PRO A 107 4.59 30.59 4.27
C PRO A 107 5.27 31.68 3.43
N GLU A 108 5.12 32.95 3.84
CA GLU A 108 5.97 34.06 3.34
C GLU A 108 7.43 33.86 3.74
#